data_AF-V9HKZ6-F1
#
_entry.id   AF-V9HKZ6-F1
#
_cell.length_a   1.000
_cell.length_b   1.000
_cell.length_c   1.000
_cell.angle_alpha   90.00
_cell.angle_beta   90.00
_cell.angle_gamma   90.00
#
_symmetry.space_group_name_H-M   'P 1'
#
loop_
_entity.id
_entity.type
_entity.pdbx_description
1 polymer ?
#
loop_
_entity_poly.entity_id
_entity_poly.type
_entity_poly.pdbx_seq_one_letter_code
_entity_poly.pdbx_strand_id
1 'polypeptide(L)'
;MALSPELLAKITREINPVIDKVDIIKLLKFMYNCNVCEAVADIYADRVDSHMMAWLTNKAHDIAENYQHNTDAWIDFLLALDSQYLQMATEYINHLNLSDI
;
A
#
# COMPACT_ATOMS: atom_id res chain seq x y z
N MET A 1 -7.92 -15.63 7.02
CA MET A 1 -9.24 -15.06 7.40
C MET A 1 -9.77 -14.33 6.18
N ALA A 2 -11.05 -14.46 5.81
CA ALA A 2 -11.58 -13.84 4.59
C ALA A 2 -11.68 -12.31 4.73
N LEU A 3 -11.39 -11.56 3.66
CA LEU A 3 -11.63 -10.11 3.59
C LEU A 3 -13.10 -9.81 3.88
N SER A 4 -13.37 -8.87 4.78
CA SER A 4 -14.76 -8.48 5.07
C SER A 4 -15.36 -7.76 3.86
N PRO A 5 -16.67 -7.93 3.60
CA PRO A 5 -17.36 -7.20 2.52
C PRO A 5 -17.24 -5.67 2.66
N GLU A 6 -17.17 -5.17 3.89
CA GLU A 6 -17.02 -3.75 4.22
C GLU A 6 -15.65 -3.21 3.78
N LEU A 7 -14.58 -3.97 4.01
CA LEU A 7 -13.23 -3.63 3.61
C LEU A 7 -13.07 -3.66 2.08
N LEU A 8 -13.66 -4.66 1.41
CA LEU A 8 -13.71 -4.72 -0.05
C LEU A 8 -14.44 -3.52 -0.66
N ALA A 9 -15.56 -3.11 -0.07
CA ALA A 9 -16.29 -1.93 -0.50
C ALA A 9 -15.47 -0.64 -0.30
N LYS A 10 -14.77 -0.51 0.84
CA LYS A 10 -13.87 0.62 1.13
C LYS A 10 -12.76 0.72 0.08
N ILE A 11 -12.04 -0.36 -0.18
CA ILE A 11 -10.96 -0.43 -1.17
C ILE A 11 -11.48 -0.09 -2.57
N THR A 12 -12.61 -0.69 -2.97
CA THR A 12 -13.19 -0.45 -4.30
C THR A 12 -13.71 0.98 -4.46
N ARG A 13 -14.10 1.65 -3.38
CA ARG A 13 -14.59 3.03 -3.41
C ARG A 13 -13.46 4.06 -3.37
N GLU A 14 -12.49 3.83 -2.49
CA GLU A 14 -11.47 4.83 -2.14
C GLU A 14 -10.18 4.64 -2.94
N ILE A 15 -9.76 3.39 -3.17
CA ILE A 15 -8.51 3.10 -3.88
C ILE A 15 -8.73 2.99 -5.39
N ASN A 16 -9.82 2.38 -5.84
CA ASN A 16 -10.08 2.14 -7.27
C ASN A 16 -10.00 3.38 -8.18
N PRO A 17 -10.53 4.58 -7.82
CA PRO A 17 -10.36 5.76 -8.67
C PRO A 17 -8.95 6.35 -8.59
N VAL A 18 -8.17 5.98 -7.58
CA VAL A 18 -6.82 6.49 -7.33
C VAL A 18 -5.77 5.59 -7.99
N ILE A 19 -6.06 4.29 -8.12
CA ILE A 19 -5.17 3.30 -8.73
C ILE A 19 -5.84 2.60 -9.93
N ASP A 20 -5.87 3.30 -11.08
CA ASP A 20 -6.53 2.89 -12.33
C ASP A 20 -5.99 1.59 -12.96
N LYS A 21 -4.88 1.03 -12.45
CA LYS A 21 -4.15 -0.09 -13.11
C LYS A 21 -3.57 -1.15 -12.18
N VAL A 22 -3.91 -1.16 -10.88
CA VAL A 22 -3.41 -2.21 -10.00
C VAL A 22 -4.25 -3.47 -10.14
N ASP A 23 -3.57 -4.62 -10.21
CA ASP A 23 -4.23 -5.91 -10.03
C ASP A 23 -4.79 -5.97 -8.61
N ILE A 24 -6.12 -5.87 -8.50
CA ILE A 24 -6.82 -5.81 -7.22
C ILE A 24 -6.55 -7.06 -6.36
N ILE A 25 -6.34 -8.23 -6.98
CA ILE A 25 -6.06 -9.47 -6.25
C ILE A 25 -4.65 -9.41 -5.65
N LYS A 26 -3.67 -8.91 -6.40
CA LYS A 26 -2.30 -8.71 -5.89
C LYS A 26 -2.28 -7.67 -4.79
N LEU A 27 -2.95 -6.54 -4.97
CA LEU A 27 -3.07 -5.49 -3.95
C LEU A 27 -3.66 -6.06 -2.65
N LEU A 28 -4.78 -6.78 -2.74
CA LEU A 28 -5.44 -7.35 -1.56
C LEU A 28 -4.56 -8.36 -0.82
N LYS A 29 -3.89 -9.26 -1.55
CA LYS A 29 -2.94 -10.20 -0.94
C LYS A 29 -1.75 -9.48 -0.30
N PHE A 30 -1.19 -8.51 -1.00
CA PHE A 30 -0.07 -7.72 -0.53
C PHE A 30 -0.37 -6.98 0.76
N MET A 31 -1.50 -6.26 0.82
CA MET A 31 -1.93 -5.57 2.04
C MET A 31 -2.28 -6.52 3.19
N TYR A 32 -2.62 -7.78 2.89
CA TYR A 32 -2.89 -8.78 3.92
C TYR A 32 -1.61 -9.42 4.49
N ASN A 33 -0.63 -9.67 3.63
CA ASN A 33 0.58 -10.44 3.98
C ASN A 33 1.78 -9.56 4.34
N CYS A 34 1.83 -8.31 3.89
CA CYS A 34 2.95 -7.40 4.11
C CYS A 34 2.52 -6.22 4.99
N ASN A 35 3.28 -5.93 6.04
CA ASN A 35 3.07 -4.74 6.85
C ASN A 35 3.48 -3.48 6.06
N VAL A 36 2.72 -2.39 6.19
CA VAL A 36 3.02 -1.12 5.50
C VAL A 36 4.43 -0.60 5.82
N CYS A 37 4.89 -0.71 7.07
CA CYS A 37 6.21 -0.25 7.48
C CYS A 37 7.34 -1.09 6.87
N GLU A 38 7.12 -2.40 6.69
CA GLU A 38 8.12 -3.30 6.09
C GLU A 38 8.23 -3.07 4.58
N ALA A 39 7.09 -2.95 3.91
CA ALA A 39 7.01 -2.83 2.46
C ALA A 39 7.53 -1.49 1.91
N VAL A 40 7.52 -0.42 2.71
CA VAL A 40 7.98 0.91 2.26
C VAL A 40 9.43 0.88 1.78
N ALA A 41 10.30 0.11 2.45
CA ALA A 41 11.68 -0.05 1.99
C ALA A 41 11.74 -0.72 0.61
N ASP A 42 11.04 -1.84 0.45
CA ASP A 42 11.06 -2.62 -0.79
C ASP A 42 10.48 -1.85 -1.99
N ILE A 43 9.45 -1.03 -1.74
CA ILE A 43 8.79 -0.26 -2.80
C ILE A 43 9.65 0.92 -3.24
N TYR A 44 10.33 1.62 -2.32
CA TYR A 44 10.84 2.98 -2.56
C TYR A 44 12.35 3.18 -2.40
N ALA A 45 13.09 2.33 -1.68
CA ALA A 45 14.46 2.64 -1.24
C ALA A 45 15.43 3.02 -2.40
N ASP A 46 15.32 2.37 -3.55
CA ASP A 46 16.16 2.64 -4.73
C ASP A 46 15.53 3.62 -5.73
N ARG A 47 14.37 4.19 -5.41
CA ARG A 47 13.54 4.98 -6.33
C ARG A 47 13.34 6.43 -5.90
N VAL A 48 13.65 6.75 -4.65
CA VAL A 48 13.51 8.10 -4.08
C VAL A 48 14.78 8.51 -3.34
N ASP A 49 14.97 9.80 -3.13
CA ASP A 49 16.08 10.29 -2.32
C ASP A 49 15.89 9.97 -0.82
N SER A 50 16.97 10.10 -0.04
CA SER A 50 16.98 9.78 1.39
C SER A 50 16.01 10.62 2.22
N HIS A 51 15.72 11.86 1.80
CA HIS A 51 14.78 12.73 2.52
C HIS A 51 13.34 12.25 2.30
N MET A 52 12.99 11.93 1.07
CA MET A 52 11.68 11.36 0.75
C MET A 52 11.50 9.98 1.37
N MET A 53 12.54 9.14 1.38
CA MET A 53 12.50 7.83 2.03
C MET A 53 12.21 7.95 3.53
N ALA A 54 12.85 8.92 4.21
CA ALA A 54 12.58 9.19 5.62
C ALA A 54 11.13 9.66 5.84
N TRP A 55 10.60 10.52 4.95
CA TRP A 55 9.21 10.95 5.03
C TRP A 55 8.23 9.78 4.87
N LEU A 56 8.43 8.91 3.86
CA LEU A 56 7.58 7.74 3.62
C LEU A 56 7.59 6.77 4.80
N THR A 57 8.77 6.54 5.38
CA THR A 57 8.95 5.66 6.54
C THR A 57 8.22 6.20 7.77
N ASN A 58 8.42 7.48 8.09
CA ASN A 58 7.74 8.12 9.21
C ASN A 58 6.23 8.13 9.00
N LYS A 59 5.77 8.44 7.78
CA LYS A 59 4.34 8.45 7.45
C LYS A 59 3.69 7.08 7.63
N ALA A 60 4.38 6.01 7.22
CA ALA A 60 3.89 4.64 7.41
C ALA A 60 3.83 4.26 8.89
N HIS A 61 4.84 4.62 9.68
CA HIS A 61 4.82 4.40 11.13
C HIS A 61 3.70 5.17 11.83
N ASP A 62 3.56 6.47 11.56
CA ASP A 62 2.50 7.31 12.13
C ASP A 62 1.12 6.72 11.83
N ILE A 63 0.89 6.23 10.62
CA ILE A 63 -0.38 5.62 10.23
C ILE A 63 -0.56 4.26 10.92
N ALA A 64 0.47 3.40 10.90
CA ALA A 64 0.38 2.06 11.49
C ALA A 64 0.10 2.09 13.00
N GLU A 65 0.61 3.07 13.73
CA GLU A 65 0.33 3.25 15.17
C GLU A 65 -1.15 3.60 15.45
N ASN A 66 -1.82 4.24 14.48
CA ASN A 66 -3.21 4.68 14.62
C ASN A 66 -4.24 3.60 14.22
N TYR A 67 -3.81 2.48 13.63
CA TYR A 67 -4.71 1.44 13.11
C TYR A 67 -4.44 0.06 13.72
N GLN A 68 -5.51 -0.59 14.20
CA GLN A 68 -5.44 -1.99 14.66
C GLN A 68 -5.39 -3.01 13.51
N HIS A 69 -5.73 -2.58 12.29
CA HIS A 69 -5.81 -3.44 11.11
C HIS A 69 -4.85 -2.96 10.02
N ASN A 70 -3.96 -3.84 9.58
CA ASN A 70 -2.93 -3.54 8.58
C ASN A 70 -3.52 -3.05 7.25
N THR A 71 -4.66 -3.59 6.84
CA THR A 71 -5.30 -3.17 5.59
C THR A 71 -5.83 -1.73 5.66
N ASP A 72 -6.34 -1.29 6.82
CA ASP A 72 -6.75 0.11 6.98
C ASP A 72 -5.55 1.06 6.95
N ALA A 73 -4.44 0.67 7.59
CA ALA A 73 -3.19 1.42 7.51
C ALA A 73 -2.68 1.55 6.07
N TRP A 74 -2.78 0.49 5.27
CA TRP A 74 -2.44 0.54 3.85
C TRP A 74 -3.34 1.48 3.04
N ILE A 75 -4.65 1.43 3.25
CA ILE A 75 -5.58 2.31 2.54
C ILE A 75 -5.23 3.77 2.82
N ASP A 76 -5.07 4.13 4.09
CA ASP A 76 -4.75 5.50 4.49
C ASP A 76 -3.36 5.93 4.00
N PHE A 77 -2.38 5.02 4.01
CA PHE A 77 -1.06 5.29 3.47
C PHE A 77 -1.14 5.61 1.97
N LEU A 78 -1.80 4.76 1.17
CA LEU A 78 -1.93 4.96 -0.28
C LEU A 78 -2.70 6.25 -0.62
N LEU A 79 -3.72 6.61 0.16
CA LEU A 79 -4.47 7.86 -0.01
C LEU A 79 -3.67 9.12 0.35
N ALA A 80 -2.62 8.98 1.18
CA ALA A 80 -1.75 10.09 1.56
C ALA A 80 -0.61 10.36 0.56
N LEU A 81 -0.45 9.51 -0.46
CA LEU A 81 0.61 9.64 -1.46
C LEU A 81 0.20 10.55 -2.61
N ASP A 82 1.16 11.35 -3.08
CA ASP A 82 1.04 11.99 -4.38
C ASP A 82 1.06 10.94 -5.51
N SER A 83 0.51 11.33 -6.67
CA SER A 83 0.31 10.44 -7.82
C SER A 83 1.58 9.71 -8.27
N GLN A 84 2.75 10.35 -8.17
CA GLN A 84 4.04 9.74 -8.51
C GLN A 84 4.37 8.56 -7.60
N TYR A 85 4.26 8.70 -6.28
CA TYR A 85 4.60 7.63 -5.34
C TYR A 85 3.57 6.51 -5.35
N LEU A 86 2.31 6.88 -5.57
CA LEU A 86 1.25 5.91 -5.77
C LEU A 86 1.47 5.06 -7.03
N GLN A 87 1.93 5.68 -8.13
CA GLN A 87 2.31 4.95 -9.34
C GLN A 87 3.46 3.98 -9.04
N MET A 88 4.44 4.38 -8.25
CA MET A 88 5.55 3.51 -7.84
C MET A 88 5.05 2.27 -7.10
N ALA A 89 4.15 2.43 -6.11
CA ALA A 89 3.53 1.31 -5.41
C ALA A 89 2.73 0.40 -6.34
N THR A 90 1.98 1.00 -7.27
CA THR A 90 1.19 0.26 -8.27
C THR A 90 2.05 -0.62 -9.15
N GLU A 91 3.14 -0.05 -9.68
CA GLU A 91 4.11 -0.79 -10.49
C GLU A 91 4.72 -1.93 -9.68
N TYR A 92 5.18 -1.67 -8.46
CA TYR A 92 5.77 -2.70 -7.60
C TYR A 92 4.81 -3.88 -7.41
N ILE A 93 3.57 -3.61 -6.98
CA ILE A 93 2.54 -4.63 -6.71
C ILE A 93 2.22 -5.43 -7.97
N ASN A 94 2.15 -4.78 -9.13
CA ASN A 94 1.86 -5.45 -10.39
C ASN A 94 2.98 -6.39 -10.85
N HIS A 95 4.24 -6.10 -10.49
CA HIS A 95 5.39 -6.96 -10.82
C HIS A 95 5.54 -8.17 -9.89
N LEU A 96 4.89 -8.18 -8.72
CA LEU A 96 4.93 -9.33 -7.82
C LEU A 96 4.24 -10.55 -8.45
N ASN A 97 4.81 -11.74 -8.27
CA ASN A 97 4.10 -12.97 -8.61
C ASN A 97 3.18 -13.36 -7.47
N LEU A 98 2.01 -13.94 -7.77
CA LEU A 98 1.05 -14.37 -6.75
C LEU A 98 1.59 -15.47 -5.80
N SER A 99 2.71 -16.10 -6.15
CA SER A 99 3.44 -17.06 -5.31
C SER A 99 4.33 -16.39 -4.26
N ASP A 100 4.69 -15.14 -4.49
CA ASP A 100 5.67 -14.37 -3.71
C ASP A 100 4.96 -13.46 -2.69
N ILE A 101 3.62 -13.46 -2.71
CA ILE A 101 2.73 -12.67 -1.84
C ILE A 101 1.71 -13.55 -1.13
#